data_AF-A0A6G3T7W1-F1
#
_entry.id   AF-A0A6G3T7W1-F1
#
_cell.length_a   1.000
_cell.length_b   1.000
_cell.length_c   1.000
_cell.angle_alpha   90.00
_cell.angle_beta   90.00
_cell.angle_gamma   90.00
#
_symmetry.space_group_name_H-M   'P 1'
#
loop_
_entity.id
_entity.type
_entity.pdbx_description
1 polymer ?
#
loop_
_entity_poly.entity_id
_entity_poly.type
_entity_poly.pdbx_seq_one_letter_code
_entity_poly.pdbx_strand_id
1 'polypeptide(L)'
;MKIAFVGKGGSGKTTLSSLFVRHLAATGAPVVAIDADINQHLGAALGLDDAEAAGLPAMGEHLSLIKDHLRGTNPRISSAEKMIKTTPPGEGSRLLRVREDNPVYDACARPVELDGGAVRLMVTGPFTDADLGVACYHSKTGAVELCLNHLVDGRDEYVVVDMTAGSDSFASGMFTRFDITFLVAEPTRKGVSVYRQYKEYARDFGVTLKVVGNKVQGQDDRDFLRDEVGDDLLVTVGHSDWVRAMEKGRPPRFELLEETNGRALRTLHTAVDATYELRDWARYTQQMVHFHLKNAHSWGNERTGDDLAAQVDPGFVLGEEVATPA
;
A
#
# COMPACT_ATOMS: atom_id res chain seq x y z
N MET A 1 -1.17 -0.56 11.23
CA MET A 1 -0.80 0.61 10.44
C MET A 1 -0.72 0.29 8.96
N LYS A 2 -1.42 1.08 8.13
CA LYS A 2 -1.38 1.04 6.66
C LYS A 2 -0.36 2.05 6.14
N ILE A 3 0.60 1.57 5.35
CA ILE A 3 1.79 2.33 4.95
C ILE A 3 1.96 2.24 3.45
N ALA A 4 2.16 3.38 2.80
CA ALA A 4 2.47 3.43 1.37
C ALA A 4 3.93 3.87 1.15
N PHE A 5 4.63 3.20 0.24
CA PHE A 5 5.87 3.70 -0.34
C PHE A 5 5.60 4.15 -1.77
N VAL A 6 5.81 5.43 -2.04
CA VAL A 6 5.55 6.06 -3.34
C VAL A 6 6.75 6.89 -3.79
N GLY A 7 6.83 7.22 -5.08
CA GLY A 7 7.93 8.00 -5.64
C GLY A 7 8.06 7.84 -7.15
N LYS A 8 9.02 8.57 -7.73
CA LYS A 8 9.33 8.45 -9.15
C LYS A 8 9.86 7.04 -9.49
N GLY A 9 9.64 6.57 -10.72
CA GLY A 9 10.33 5.38 -11.24
C GLY A 9 11.85 5.48 -11.04
N GLY A 10 12.45 4.42 -10.49
CA GLY A 10 13.88 4.36 -10.19
C GLY A 10 14.34 5.09 -8.92
N SER A 11 13.44 5.69 -8.13
CA SER A 11 13.83 6.40 -6.90
C SER A 11 14.25 5.47 -5.75
N GLY A 12 14.00 4.16 -5.85
CA GLY A 12 14.34 3.15 -4.84
C GLY A 12 13.22 2.81 -3.85
N LYS A 13 11.96 3.00 -4.25
CA LYS A 13 10.76 2.68 -3.44
C LYS A 13 10.74 1.23 -2.98
N THR A 14 10.81 0.30 -3.94
CA THR A 14 10.78 -1.15 -3.69
C THR A 14 11.91 -1.60 -2.78
N THR A 15 13.11 -1.05 -2.96
CA THR A 15 14.25 -1.31 -2.07
C THR A 15 13.98 -0.80 -0.65
N LEU A 16 13.41 0.39 -0.50
CA LEU A 16 13.09 0.95 0.82
C LEU A 16 11.91 0.25 1.49
N SER A 17 10.87 -0.11 0.75
CA SER A 17 9.75 -0.88 1.25
C SER A 17 10.20 -2.28 1.66
N SER A 18 11.07 -2.95 0.89
CA SER A 18 11.62 -4.26 1.27
C SER A 18 12.48 -4.20 2.53
N LEU A 19 13.36 -3.20 2.64
CA LEU A 19 14.13 -2.97 3.86
C LEU A 19 13.24 -2.71 5.08
N PHE A 20 12.16 -1.94 4.89
CA PHE A 20 11.21 -1.66 5.97
C PHE A 20 10.40 -2.90 6.37
N VAL A 21 9.96 -3.73 5.40
CA VAL A 21 9.31 -5.02 5.66
C VAL A 21 10.23 -5.95 6.44
N ARG A 22 11.52 -6.06 6.05
CA ARG A 22 12.53 -6.85 6.78
C ARG A 22 12.73 -6.34 8.21
N HIS A 23 12.79 -5.01 8.38
CA HIS A 23 12.88 -4.40 9.70
C HIS A 23 11.70 -4.77 10.60
N LEU A 24 10.47 -4.71 10.07
CA LEU A 24 9.27 -5.11 10.81
C LEU A 24 9.26 -6.62 11.12
N ALA A 25 9.62 -7.46 10.15
CA ALA A 25 9.72 -8.91 10.34
C ALA A 25 10.73 -9.28 11.44
N ALA A 26 11.90 -8.65 11.45
CA ALA A 26 12.94 -8.85 12.47
C ALA A 26 12.50 -8.42 13.88
N THR A 27 11.49 -7.55 14.00
CA THR A 27 10.87 -7.20 15.30
C THR A 27 9.78 -8.18 15.74
N GLY A 28 9.44 -9.18 14.92
CA GLY A 28 8.37 -10.14 15.18
C GLY A 28 6.97 -9.58 14.92
N ALA A 29 6.86 -8.46 14.21
CA ALA A 29 5.58 -7.84 13.91
C ALA A 29 4.84 -8.61 12.79
N PRO A 30 3.50 -8.71 12.82
CA PRO A 30 2.73 -9.23 11.70
C PRO A 30 2.73 -8.21 10.56
N VAL A 31 3.12 -8.67 9.37
CA VAL A 31 3.21 -7.83 8.18
C VAL A 31 2.48 -8.48 7.01
N VAL A 32 1.62 -7.70 6.36
CA VAL A 32 1.15 -7.95 5.00
C VAL A 32 1.87 -6.98 4.08
N ALA A 33 2.73 -7.49 3.21
CA ALA A 33 3.41 -6.73 2.17
C ALA A 33 2.65 -6.88 0.85
N ILE A 34 2.33 -5.77 0.18
CA ILE A 34 1.59 -5.76 -1.08
C ILE A 34 2.43 -5.07 -2.14
N ASP A 35 2.73 -5.79 -3.22
CA ASP A 35 3.34 -5.20 -4.42
C ASP A 35 2.26 -4.70 -5.38
N ALA A 36 2.09 -3.38 -5.41
CA ALA A 36 1.21 -2.66 -6.32
C ALA A 36 1.99 -1.76 -7.30
N ASP A 37 3.30 -1.99 -7.49
CA ASP A 37 4.10 -1.32 -8.52
C ASP A 37 4.03 -2.14 -9.82
N ILE A 38 3.89 -1.46 -10.96
CA ILE A 38 3.79 -2.12 -12.28
C ILE A 38 4.94 -3.09 -12.57
N ASN A 39 6.13 -2.84 -12.01
CA ASN A 39 7.30 -3.69 -12.24
C ASN A 39 7.33 -4.95 -11.37
N GLN A 40 6.53 -5.02 -10.31
CA GLN A 40 6.35 -6.20 -9.45
C GLN A 40 7.68 -6.80 -8.92
N HIS A 41 8.57 -5.96 -8.36
CA HIS A 41 9.92 -6.36 -7.92
C HIS A 41 10.03 -6.64 -6.41
N LEU A 42 8.97 -6.46 -5.62
CA LEU A 42 9.03 -6.59 -4.17
C LEU A 42 9.34 -8.03 -3.73
N GLY A 43 8.79 -9.04 -4.41
CA GLY A 43 9.08 -10.45 -4.10
C GLY A 43 10.57 -10.78 -4.19
N ALA A 44 11.22 -10.38 -5.29
CA ALA A 44 12.66 -10.54 -5.46
C ALA A 44 13.46 -9.72 -4.43
N ALA A 45 13.02 -8.50 -4.10
CA ALA A 45 13.66 -7.68 -3.07
C ALA A 45 13.53 -8.29 -1.65
N LEU A 46 12.48 -9.08 -1.42
CA LEU A 46 12.30 -9.89 -0.21
C LEU A 46 13.09 -11.22 -0.27
N GLY A 47 13.71 -11.55 -1.40
CA GLY A 47 14.64 -12.67 -1.51
C GLY A 47 14.04 -13.93 -2.13
N LEU A 48 12.86 -13.83 -2.73
CA LEU A 48 12.35 -14.88 -3.61
C LEU A 48 13.21 -14.96 -4.87
N ASP A 49 13.43 -16.17 -5.38
CA ASP A 49 14.03 -16.33 -6.70
C ASP A 49 13.03 -16.00 -7.82
N ASP A 50 13.51 -15.92 -9.06
CA ASP A 50 12.67 -15.53 -10.21
C ASP A 50 11.50 -16.51 -10.43
N ALA A 51 11.67 -17.79 -10.12
CA ALA A 51 10.63 -18.81 -10.31
C ALA A 51 9.57 -18.71 -9.20
N GLU A 52 9.99 -18.50 -7.95
CA GLU A 52 9.12 -18.24 -6.81
C GLU A 52 8.31 -16.96 -7.01
N ALA A 53 8.98 -15.87 -7.42
CA ALA A 53 8.34 -14.59 -7.69
C ALA A 53 7.32 -14.67 -8.84
N ALA A 54 7.66 -15.38 -9.93
CA ALA A 54 6.74 -15.59 -11.05
C ALA A 54 5.54 -16.50 -10.69
N GLY A 55 5.67 -17.34 -9.67
CA GLY A 55 4.61 -18.21 -9.17
C GLY A 55 3.64 -17.56 -8.18
N LEU A 56 3.85 -16.29 -7.83
CA LEU A 56 2.96 -15.57 -6.91
C LEU A 56 1.57 -15.35 -7.53
N PRO A 57 0.48 -15.66 -6.81
CA PRO A 57 -0.88 -15.49 -7.32
C PRO A 57 -1.23 -14.01 -7.48
N ALA A 58 -1.66 -13.62 -8.67
CA ALA A 58 -2.06 -12.24 -8.94
C ALA A 58 -3.44 -11.96 -8.32
N MET A 59 -3.55 -10.93 -7.48
CA MET A 59 -4.83 -10.53 -6.87
C MET A 59 -5.93 -10.27 -7.91
N GLY A 60 -5.57 -9.77 -9.09
CA GLY A 60 -6.51 -9.50 -10.19
C GLY A 60 -7.21 -10.77 -10.71
N GLU A 61 -6.54 -11.92 -10.69
CA GLU A 61 -7.11 -13.22 -11.11
C GLU A 61 -8.13 -13.76 -10.12
N HIS A 62 -8.08 -13.30 -8.87
CA HIS A 62 -8.96 -13.68 -7.78
C HIS A 62 -10.00 -12.60 -7.44
N LEU A 63 -10.20 -11.60 -8.31
CA LEU A 63 -11.04 -10.43 -8.01
C LEU A 63 -12.49 -10.80 -7.65
N SER A 64 -13.09 -11.79 -8.31
CA SER A 64 -14.44 -12.26 -7.98
C SER A 64 -14.49 -12.85 -6.56
N LEU A 65 -13.52 -13.70 -6.20
CA LEU A 65 -13.40 -14.28 -4.86
C LEU A 65 -13.23 -13.19 -3.80
N ILE A 66 -12.36 -12.21 -4.07
CA ILE A 66 -12.13 -11.08 -3.16
C ILE A 66 -13.45 -10.33 -2.92
N LYS A 67 -14.15 -9.96 -4.00
CA LYS A 67 -15.41 -9.23 -3.91
C LYS A 67 -16.49 -10.01 -3.18
N ASP A 68 -16.69 -11.29 -3.52
CA ASP A 68 -17.67 -12.14 -2.85
C ASP A 68 -17.39 -12.31 -1.36
N HIS A 69 -16.11 -12.47 -1.00
CA HIS A 69 -15.70 -12.53 0.40
C HIS A 69 -16.02 -11.23 1.13
N LEU A 70 -15.55 -10.09 0.60
CA LEU A 70 -15.70 -8.77 1.23
C LEU A 70 -17.17 -8.32 1.33
N ARG A 71 -17.96 -8.62 0.30
CA ARG A 71 -19.40 -8.33 0.29
C ARG A 71 -20.13 -9.01 1.44
N GLY A 72 -19.75 -10.25 1.76
CA GLY A 72 -20.41 -11.05 2.79
C GLY A 72 -21.93 -11.14 2.54
N THR A 73 -22.70 -10.77 3.57
CA THR A 73 -24.16 -10.73 3.55
C THR A 73 -24.71 -9.31 3.38
N ASN A 74 -23.87 -8.33 3.01
CA ASN A 74 -24.29 -6.94 2.88
C ASN A 74 -25.48 -6.80 1.92
N PRO A 75 -26.65 -6.36 2.41
CA PRO A 75 -27.88 -6.33 1.61
C PRO A 75 -27.87 -5.21 0.55
N ARG A 76 -26.99 -4.22 0.69
CA ARG A 76 -26.86 -3.08 -0.23
C ARG A 76 -26.03 -3.42 -1.47
N ILE A 77 -25.27 -4.52 -1.43
CA ILE A 77 -24.45 -4.99 -2.53
C ILE A 77 -25.06 -6.32 -3.00
N SER A 78 -25.74 -6.31 -4.14
CA SER A 78 -26.48 -7.47 -4.64
C SER A 78 -25.58 -8.59 -5.18
N SER A 79 -24.43 -8.24 -5.77
CA SER A 79 -23.45 -9.22 -6.28
C SER A 79 -22.05 -8.61 -6.41
N ALA A 80 -21.03 -9.46 -6.62
CA ALA A 80 -19.65 -9.02 -6.85
C ALA A 80 -19.50 -8.16 -8.12
N GLU A 81 -20.30 -8.41 -9.17
CA GLU A 81 -20.28 -7.64 -10.41
C GLU A 81 -20.68 -6.17 -10.18
N LYS A 82 -21.49 -5.90 -9.16
CA LYS A 82 -21.90 -4.56 -8.77
C LYS A 82 -20.90 -3.84 -7.89
N MET A 83 -19.83 -4.50 -7.45
CA MET A 83 -18.74 -3.84 -6.72
C MET A 83 -17.74 -3.21 -7.68
N ILE A 84 -17.44 -1.93 -7.48
CA ILE A 84 -16.27 -1.24 -8.03
C ILE A 84 -15.16 -1.12 -6.98
N LYS A 85 -13.95 -0.74 -7.38
CA LYS A 85 -12.79 -0.72 -6.48
C LYS A 85 -12.92 0.18 -5.25
N THR A 86 -13.80 1.19 -5.33
CA THR A 86 -14.10 2.13 -4.25
C THR A 86 -15.31 1.72 -3.40
N THR A 87 -15.93 0.56 -3.64
CA THR A 87 -17.13 0.13 -2.90
C THR A 87 -16.80 0.05 -1.39
N PRO A 88 -17.52 0.78 -0.53
CA PRO A 88 -17.28 0.74 0.91
C PRO A 88 -17.93 -0.49 1.56
N PRO A 89 -17.41 -0.96 2.70
CA PRO A 89 -18.13 -1.88 3.58
C PRO A 89 -19.38 -1.23 4.17
N GLY A 90 -20.32 -2.07 4.58
CA GLY A 90 -21.52 -1.72 5.33
C GLY A 90 -21.94 -2.86 6.25
N GLU A 91 -23.11 -2.78 6.88
CA GLU A 91 -23.67 -3.88 7.64
C GLU A 91 -23.70 -5.18 6.80
N GLY A 92 -23.17 -6.29 7.35
CA GLY A 92 -23.06 -7.59 6.67
C GLY A 92 -21.82 -7.77 5.79
N SER A 93 -21.03 -6.72 5.52
CA SER A 93 -19.72 -6.86 4.87
C SER A 93 -18.74 -7.60 5.77
N ARG A 94 -17.81 -8.35 5.17
CA ARG A 94 -16.67 -8.93 5.90
C ARG A 94 -15.48 -7.98 5.82
N LEU A 95 -14.75 -7.90 6.92
CA LEU A 95 -13.54 -7.09 7.04
C LEU A 95 -12.31 -7.99 7.05
N LEU A 96 -11.23 -7.55 6.43
CA LEU A 96 -9.95 -8.22 6.48
C LEU A 96 -9.19 -7.78 7.73
N ARG A 97 -8.60 -8.72 8.46
CA ARG A 97 -7.72 -8.43 9.60
C ARG A 97 -6.32 -8.96 9.31
N VAL A 98 -5.29 -8.26 9.77
CA VAL A 98 -3.89 -8.60 9.44
C VAL A 98 -3.49 -9.98 9.95
N ARG A 99 -3.96 -10.39 11.13
CA ARG A 99 -3.57 -11.66 11.75
C ARG A 99 -4.44 -12.85 11.36
N GLU A 100 -5.65 -12.61 10.86
CA GLU A 100 -6.63 -13.67 10.61
C GLU A 100 -6.34 -14.40 9.31
N ASP A 101 -6.57 -15.72 9.31
CA ASP A 101 -6.67 -16.49 8.09
C ASP A 101 -8.05 -16.27 7.46
N ASN A 102 -8.08 -16.14 6.14
CA ASN A 102 -9.31 -15.92 5.40
C ASN A 102 -9.12 -16.34 3.93
N PRO A 103 -10.22 -16.59 3.20
CA PRO A 103 -10.15 -17.02 1.80
C PRO A 103 -9.35 -16.10 0.87
N VAL A 104 -9.29 -14.80 1.15
CA VAL A 104 -8.50 -13.85 0.34
C VAL A 104 -7.00 -14.10 0.55
N TYR A 105 -6.56 -14.27 1.79
CA TYR A 105 -5.16 -14.60 2.07
C TYR A 105 -4.80 -16.01 1.59
N ASP A 106 -5.68 -16.99 1.74
CA ASP A 106 -5.44 -18.35 1.23
C ASP A 106 -5.20 -18.35 -0.29
N ALA A 107 -6.00 -17.57 -1.03
CA ALA A 107 -5.89 -17.47 -2.48
C ALA A 107 -4.68 -16.63 -2.91
N CYS A 108 -4.47 -15.47 -2.29
CA CYS A 108 -3.62 -14.40 -2.83
C CYS A 108 -2.33 -14.13 -2.07
N ALA A 109 -2.16 -14.64 -0.84
CA ALA A 109 -0.96 -14.41 -0.05
C ALA A 109 -0.02 -15.62 -0.08
N ARG A 110 1.29 -15.35 -0.04
CA ARG A 110 2.33 -16.36 0.19
C ARG A 110 3.20 -15.96 1.37
N PRO A 111 3.50 -16.88 2.30
CA PRO A 111 4.46 -16.60 3.36
C PRO A 111 5.85 -16.45 2.76
N VAL A 112 6.58 -15.44 3.20
CA VAL A 112 8.00 -15.24 2.89
C VAL A 112 8.76 -15.17 4.20
N GLU A 113 9.68 -16.11 4.39
CA GLU A 113 10.55 -16.16 5.56
C GLU A 113 11.65 -15.10 5.44
N LEU A 114 11.69 -14.17 6.40
CA LEU A 114 12.58 -13.02 6.42
C LEU A 114 13.15 -12.84 7.82
N ASP A 115 14.47 -12.94 7.94
CA ASP A 115 15.21 -12.38 9.07
C ASP A 115 14.68 -12.84 10.45
N GLY A 116 14.28 -14.12 10.54
CA GLY A 116 13.77 -14.76 11.76
C GLY A 116 12.26 -14.66 11.99
N GLY A 117 11.51 -14.07 11.06
CA GLY A 117 10.05 -14.04 11.03
C GLY A 117 9.48 -14.39 9.66
N ALA A 118 8.15 -14.33 9.54
CA ALA A 118 7.45 -14.56 8.28
C ALA A 118 6.51 -13.40 7.99
N VAL A 119 6.42 -13.00 6.72
CA VAL A 119 5.47 -11.98 6.25
C VAL A 119 4.55 -12.56 5.20
N ARG A 120 3.33 -12.04 5.08
CA ARG A 120 2.43 -12.38 3.97
C ARG A 120 2.71 -11.45 2.80
N LEU A 121 3.20 -11.98 1.68
CA LEU A 121 3.37 -11.24 0.44
C LEU A 121 2.17 -11.44 -0.48
N MET A 122 1.62 -10.35 -1.01
CA MET A 122 0.57 -10.33 -2.03
C MET A 122 1.02 -9.46 -3.20
N VAL A 123 0.57 -9.79 -4.41
CA VAL A 123 0.99 -9.10 -5.64
C VAL A 123 -0.20 -8.77 -6.53
N THR A 124 -0.20 -7.61 -7.16
CA THR A 124 -1.26 -7.29 -8.15
C THR A 124 -1.14 -8.14 -9.43
N GLY A 125 0.05 -8.66 -9.70
CA GLY A 125 0.41 -9.42 -10.89
C GLY A 125 0.91 -8.54 -12.03
N PRO A 126 1.80 -9.06 -12.89
CA PRO A 126 2.33 -8.32 -14.05
C PRO A 126 1.24 -8.06 -15.08
N PHE A 127 1.45 -7.13 -16.01
CA PHE A 127 0.64 -7.06 -17.24
C PHE A 127 0.81 -8.36 -18.03
N THR A 128 -0.31 -8.98 -18.43
CA THR A 128 -0.32 -10.12 -19.34
C THR A 128 -0.57 -9.65 -20.78
N ASP A 129 -0.27 -10.49 -21.78
CA ASP A 129 -0.58 -10.17 -23.18
C ASP A 129 -2.08 -9.94 -23.41
N ALA A 130 -2.96 -10.54 -22.60
CA ALA A 130 -4.41 -10.31 -22.63
C ALA A 130 -4.81 -8.92 -22.11
N ASP A 131 -3.94 -8.27 -21.32
CA ASP A 131 -4.16 -6.92 -20.79
C ASP A 131 -3.64 -5.83 -21.76
N LEU A 132 -2.69 -6.17 -22.63
CA LEU A 132 -2.06 -5.24 -23.58
C LEU A 132 -3.07 -4.72 -24.60
N GLY A 133 -3.41 -3.43 -24.49
CA GLY A 133 -4.36 -2.76 -25.39
C GLY A 133 -5.84 -2.95 -25.05
N VAL A 134 -6.17 -3.69 -23.98
CA VAL A 134 -7.55 -4.02 -23.57
C VAL A 134 -7.87 -3.53 -22.16
N ALA A 135 -6.93 -3.65 -21.21
CA ALA A 135 -7.14 -3.26 -19.82
C ALA A 135 -6.10 -2.22 -19.37
N CYS A 136 -6.54 -1.17 -18.67
CA CYS A 136 -5.63 -0.24 -18.01
C CYS A 136 -5.16 -0.83 -16.67
N TYR A 137 -3.93 -0.54 -16.24
CA TYR A 137 -3.33 -1.07 -14.98
C TYR A 137 -4.20 -0.78 -13.75
N HIS A 138 -4.99 0.30 -13.81
CA HIS A 138 -6.05 0.66 -12.87
C HIS A 138 -7.01 -0.48 -12.48
N SER A 139 -7.16 -1.50 -13.33
CA SER A 139 -7.97 -2.68 -13.05
C SER A 139 -7.29 -3.63 -12.06
N LYS A 140 -5.95 -3.72 -12.06
CA LYS A 140 -5.18 -4.62 -11.19
C LYS A 140 -4.98 -4.04 -9.79
N THR A 141 -4.74 -2.73 -9.67
CA THR A 141 -4.67 -2.07 -8.35
C THR A 141 -6.03 -1.98 -7.66
N GLY A 142 -7.13 -2.21 -8.38
CA GLY A 142 -8.48 -2.21 -7.82
C GLY A 142 -8.70 -3.26 -6.74
N ALA A 143 -8.03 -4.41 -6.82
CA ALA A 143 -8.09 -5.44 -5.77
C ALA A 143 -7.43 -4.95 -4.47
N VAL A 144 -6.28 -4.27 -4.58
CA VAL A 144 -5.58 -3.66 -3.43
C VAL A 144 -6.46 -2.60 -2.78
N GLU A 145 -7.10 -1.74 -3.58
CA GLU A 145 -8.01 -0.72 -3.06
C GLU A 145 -9.20 -1.30 -2.32
N LEU A 146 -9.83 -2.34 -2.89
CA LEU A 146 -10.93 -3.06 -2.24
C LEU A 146 -10.51 -3.65 -0.89
N CYS A 147 -9.35 -4.32 -0.86
CA CYS A 147 -8.80 -4.85 0.38
C CYS A 147 -8.55 -3.73 1.38
N LEU A 148 -7.90 -2.62 1.00
CA LEU A 148 -7.63 -1.49 1.90
C LEU A 148 -8.92 -0.82 2.44
N ASN A 149 -9.97 -0.75 1.63
CA ASN A 149 -11.30 -0.24 2.03
C ASN A 149 -11.99 -1.13 3.08
N HIS A 150 -11.70 -2.43 3.08
CA HIS A 150 -12.31 -3.41 3.99
C HIS A 150 -11.32 -3.93 5.05
N LEU A 151 -10.09 -3.42 5.09
CA LEU A 151 -9.08 -3.87 6.03
C LEU A 151 -9.10 -3.06 7.32
N VAL A 152 -9.09 -3.76 8.44
CA VAL A 152 -8.97 -3.21 9.78
C VAL A 152 -7.78 -3.85 10.47
N ASP A 153 -6.86 -3.03 10.91
CA ASP A 153 -5.59 -3.40 11.49
C ASP A 153 -5.41 -2.73 12.85
N GLY A 154 -4.89 -3.49 13.80
CA GLY A 154 -4.66 -3.02 15.17
C GLY A 154 -3.30 -2.33 15.37
N ARG A 155 -3.04 -1.98 16.63
CA ARG A 155 -1.71 -1.54 17.08
C ARG A 155 -0.68 -2.66 16.83
N ASP A 156 0.50 -2.27 16.38
CA ASP A 156 1.63 -3.17 16.07
C ASP A 156 1.36 -4.23 14.98
N GLU A 157 0.34 -4.03 14.14
CA GLU A 157 0.07 -4.81 12.93
C GLU A 157 0.36 -3.95 11.70
N TYR A 158 0.97 -4.46 10.64
CA TYR A 158 1.42 -3.61 9.53
C TYR A 158 0.96 -4.09 8.16
N VAL A 159 0.50 -3.16 7.34
CA VAL A 159 0.25 -3.36 5.91
C VAL A 159 1.16 -2.41 5.13
N VAL A 160 2.15 -2.95 4.43
CA VAL A 160 3.12 -2.16 3.65
C VAL A 160 2.80 -2.34 2.17
N VAL A 161 2.50 -1.24 1.48
CA VAL A 161 2.17 -1.26 0.05
C VAL A 161 3.24 -0.52 -0.73
N ASP A 162 3.96 -1.24 -1.60
CA ASP A 162 4.85 -0.63 -2.59
C ASP A 162 4.04 -0.21 -3.81
N MET A 163 4.06 1.07 -4.15
CA MET A 163 3.21 1.63 -5.19
C MET A 163 3.95 2.64 -6.05
N THR A 164 3.57 2.73 -7.33
CA THR A 164 3.98 3.84 -8.19
C THR A 164 3.36 5.15 -7.70
N ALA A 165 4.14 6.24 -7.67
CA ALA A 165 3.55 7.59 -7.55
C ALA A 165 2.94 7.95 -8.90
N GLY A 166 1.74 7.43 -9.15
CA GLY A 166 0.96 7.67 -10.35
C GLY A 166 -0.34 8.41 -10.07
N SER A 167 -0.95 8.93 -11.13
CA SER A 167 -2.33 9.42 -11.14
C SER A 167 -3.33 8.41 -10.61
N ASP A 168 -3.00 7.12 -10.72
CA ASP A 168 -3.88 5.99 -10.49
C ASP A 168 -4.37 5.92 -9.04
N SER A 169 -3.48 6.20 -8.07
CA SER A 169 -3.86 6.28 -6.64
C SER A 169 -4.80 7.45 -6.34
N PHE A 170 -4.70 8.55 -7.11
CA PHE A 170 -5.54 9.73 -6.97
C PHE A 170 -6.88 9.61 -7.71
N ALA A 171 -6.94 8.79 -8.75
CA ALA A 171 -8.15 8.59 -9.54
C ALA A 171 -9.31 7.97 -8.73
N SER A 172 -9.00 7.14 -7.73
CA SER A 172 -10.00 6.40 -6.94
C SER A 172 -10.00 6.68 -5.44
N GLY A 173 -9.05 7.48 -4.93
CA GLY A 173 -8.99 7.86 -3.52
C GLY A 173 -8.10 6.96 -2.67
N MET A 174 -7.47 5.94 -3.24
CA MET A 174 -6.51 5.04 -2.59
C MET A 174 -5.45 5.76 -1.74
N PHE A 175 -4.97 6.93 -2.18
CA PHE A 175 -4.01 7.75 -1.43
C PHE A 175 -4.48 8.18 -0.03
N THR A 176 -5.78 8.11 0.24
CA THR A 176 -6.39 8.43 1.53
C THR A 176 -6.62 7.22 2.44
N ARG A 177 -6.07 6.05 2.07
CA ARG A 177 -6.24 4.77 2.79
C ARG A 177 -5.04 4.40 3.66
N PHE A 178 -4.04 5.27 3.76
CA PHE A 178 -2.81 5.03 4.49
C PHE A 178 -2.73 5.96 5.71
N ASP A 179 -2.27 5.42 6.84
CA ASP A 179 -1.97 6.23 8.03
C ASP A 179 -0.77 7.15 7.75
N ILE A 180 0.20 6.64 6.97
CA ILE A 180 1.36 7.40 6.51
C ILE A 180 1.79 6.97 5.10
N THR A 181 2.14 7.97 4.29
CA THR A 181 2.76 7.77 2.98
C THR A 181 4.21 8.24 3.02
N PHE A 182 5.13 7.32 2.76
CA PHE A 182 6.54 7.61 2.55
C PHE A 182 6.82 7.87 1.07
N LEU A 183 7.15 9.11 0.74
CA LEU A 183 7.55 9.51 -0.60
C LEU A 183 9.07 9.48 -0.73
N VAL A 184 9.56 8.55 -1.55
CA VAL A 184 10.98 8.35 -1.82
C VAL A 184 11.44 9.30 -2.92
N ALA A 185 12.32 10.24 -2.56
CA ALA A 185 12.84 11.27 -3.45
C ALA A 185 14.37 11.24 -3.53
N GLU A 186 14.90 11.27 -4.75
CA GLU A 186 16.32 11.53 -5.01
C GLU A 186 16.61 13.04 -4.88
N PRO A 187 17.84 13.48 -4.52
CA PRO A 187 18.23 14.89 -4.42
C PRO A 187 18.37 15.53 -5.81
N THR A 188 17.28 15.56 -6.56
CA THR A 188 17.20 16.14 -7.90
C THR A 188 15.86 16.84 -8.08
N ARG A 189 15.81 17.87 -8.94
CA ARG A 189 14.56 18.58 -9.28
C ARG A 189 13.44 17.64 -9.75
N LYS A 190 13.78 16.58 -10.49
CA LYS A 190 12.81 15.57 -10.97
C LYS A 190 12.36 14.62 -9.84
N GLY A 191 13.21 14.36 -8.85
CA GLY A 191 12.84 13.55 -7.69
C GLY A 191 11.82 14.28 -6.81
N VAL A 192 12.10 15.55 -6.49
CA VAL A 192 11.24 16.38 -5.63
C VAL A 192 9.98 16.92 -6.34
N SER A 193 9.93 16.93 -7.68
CA SER A 193 8.71 17.35 -8.39
C SER A 193 7.52 16.42 -8.13
N VAL A 194 7.77 15.12 -7.96
CA VAL A 194 6.73 14.14 -7.60
C VAL A 194 6.17 14.44 -6.21
N TYR A 195 7.02 14.86 -5.27
CA TYR A 195 6.59 15.31 -3.95
C TYR A 195 5.66 16.53 -4.01
N ARG A 196 6.03 17.55 -4.79
CA ARG A 196 5.21 18.76 -4.94
C ARG A 196 3.82 18.43 -5.48
N GLN A 197 3.77 17.61 -6.53
CA GLN A 197 2.50 17.15 -7.11
C GLN A 197 1.66 16.34 -6.12
N TYR A 198 2.28 15.39 -5.41
CA TYR A 198 1.58 14.57 -4.43
C TYR A 198 1.00 15.42 -3.29
N LYS A 199 1.80 16.37 -2.77
CA LYS A 199 1.39 17.28 -1.70
C LYS A 199 0.24 18.19 -2.13
N GLU A 200 0.25 18.65 -3.39
CA GLU A 200 -0.86 19.42 -3.96
C GLU A 200 -2.15 18.60 -4.01
N TYR A 201 -2.11 17.39 -4.56
CA TYR A 201 -3.29 16.53 -4.67
C TYR A 201 -3.83 16.03 -3.31
N ALA A 202 -2.95 15.86 -2.32
CA ALA A 202 -3.32 15.36 -1.01
C ALA A 202 -3.73 16.47 0.01
N ARG A 203 -3.58 17.75 -0.36
CA ARG A 203 -3.70 18.92 0.54
C ARG A 203 -4.98 18.90 1.38
N ASP A 204 -6.12 18.62 0.77
CA ASP A 204 -7.43 18.75 1.41
C ASP A 204 -7.89 17.45 2.10
N PHE A 205 -7.08 16.39 2.03
CA PHE A 205 -7.43 15.07 2.55
C PHE A 205 -6.72 14.71 3.86
N GLY A 206 -5.81 15.56 4.34
CA GLY A 206 -5.08 15.36 5.59
C GLY A 206 -4.29 14.05 5.64
N VAL A 207 -3.71 13.69 4.51
CA VAL A 207 -2.78 12.56 4.41
C VAL A 207 -1.47 12.93 5.10
N THR A 208 -0.98 12.04 5.96
CA THR A 208 0.35 12.18 6.56
C THR A 208 1.39 11.80 5.51
N LEU A 209 2.01 12.80 4.89
CA LEU A 209 3.07 12.64 3.88
C LEU A 209 4.44 12.91 4.49
N LYS A 210 5.36 11.97 4.38
CA LYS A 210 6.76 12.13 4.80
C LYS A 210 7.71 11.73 3.67
N VAL A 211 8.83 12.45 3.55
CA VAL A 211 9.82 12.25 2.50
C VAL A 211 11.00 11.45 3.04
N VAL A 212 11.39 10.42 2.30
CA VAL A 212 12.62 9.67 2.49
C VAL A 212 13.58 10.06 1.38
N GLY A 213 14.61 10.82 1.73
CA GLY A 213 15.66 11.22 0.79
C GLY A 213 16.55 10.03 0.45
N ASN A 214 16.54 9.55 -0.78
CA ASN A 214 17.32 8.39 -1.18
C ASN A 214 18.51 8.75 -2.08
N LYS A 215 19.54 7.89 -2.08
CA LYS A 215 20.79 8.05 -2.84
C LYS A 215 21.56 9.33 -2.51
N VAL A 216 21.45 9.79 -1.26
CA VAL A 216 22.15 10.97 -0.75
C VAL A 216 23.65 10.66 -0.64
N GLN A 217 24.49 11.50 -1.23
CA GLN A 217 25.95 11.33 -1.26
C GLN A 217 26.67 12.21 -0.23
N GLY A 218 26.10 13.35 0.14
CA GLY A 218 26.76 14.31 1.02
C GLY A 218 25.82 15.34 1.64
N GLN A 219 26.41 16.37 2.23
CA GLN A 219 25.66 17.42 2.90
C GLN A 219 24.86 18.29 1.93
N ASP A 220 25.43 18.60 0.76
CA ASP A 220 24.77 19.38 -0.30
C ASP A 220 23.42 18.76 -0.71
N ASP A 221 23.37 17.44 -0.93
CA ASP A 221 22.13 16.70 -1.22
C ASP A 221 21.09 16.80 -0.09
N ARG A 222 21.54 16.80 1.17
CA ARG A 222 20.66 16.92 2.33
C ARG A 222 20.08 18.31 2.44
N ASP A 223 20.91 19.33 2.20
CA ASP A 223 20.51 20.73 2.22
C ASP A 223 19.52 20.99 1.08
N PHE A 224 19.80 20.50 -0.13
CA PHE A 224 18.87 20.56 -1.25
C PHE A 224 17.50 19.93 -0.93
N LEU A 225 17.49 18.72 -0.35
CA LEU A 225 16.22 18.07 0.02
C LEU A 225 15.49 18.84 1.11
N ARG A 226 16.22 19.37 2.10
CA ARG A 226 15.63 20.17 3.19
C ARG A 226 14.99 21.45 2.64
N ASP A 227 15.66 22.11 1.71
CA ASP A 227 15.15 23.33 1.05
C ASP A 227 13.90 23.03 0.20
N GLU A 228 13.87 21.90 -0.51
CA GLU A 228 12.79 21.58 -1.44
C GLU A 228 11.53 20.99 -0.76
N VAL A 229 11.69 20.26 0.36
CA VAL A 229 10.58 19.53 1.01
C VAL A 229 10.36 19.90 2.49
N GLY A 230 11.23 20.71 3.08
CA GLY A 230 11.07 21.27 4.43
C GLY A 230 10.94 20.21 5.54
N ASP A 231 9.94 20.39 6.38
CA ASP A 231 9.65 19.52 7.54
C ASP A 231 9.06 18.16 7.17
N ASP A 232 8.75 17.94 5.89
CA ASP A 232 8.35 16.63 5.41
C ASP A 232 9.56 15.70 5.24
N LEU A 233 10.79 16.22 5.11
CA LEU A 233 11.99 15.38 5.10
C LEU A 233 12.19 14.71 6.47
N LEU A 234 11.86 13.43 6.53
CA LEU A 234 11.93 12.61 7.73
C LEU A 234 13.33 12.04 7.95
N VAL A 235 13.91 11.44 6.91
CA VAL A 235 15.23 10.82 6.97
C VAL A 235 15.87 10.76 5.59
N THR A 236 17.20 10.69 5.56
CA THR A 236 17.99 10.45 4.34
C THR A 236 18.74 9.14 4.44
N VAL A 237 18.78 8.39 3.35
CA VAL A 237 19.57 7.17 3.17
C VAL A 237 20.56 7.35 2.02
N GLY A 238 21.76 6.81 2.19
CA GLY A 238 22.85 6.89 1.22
C GLY A 238 23.07 5.59 0.47
N HIS A 239 24.26 5.45 -0.12
CA HIS A 239 24.68 4.18 -0.71
C HIS A 239 24.87 3.12 0.38
N SER A 240 24.48 1.89 0.06
CA SER A 240 24.58 0.73 0.96
C SER A 240 25.18 -0.44 0.20
N ASP A 241 26.22 -1.04 0.77
CA ASP A 241 26.82 -2.25 0.23
C ASP A 241 25.91 -3.45 0.49
N TRP A 242 25.17 -3.42 1.60
CA TRP A 242 24.13 -4.42 1.90
C TRP A 242 23.07 -4.45 0.80
N VAL A 243 22.50 -3.29 0.48
CA VAL A 243 21.50 -3.16 -0.61
C VAL A 243 22.10 -3.62 -1.93
N ARG A 244 23.31 -3.17 -2.25
CA ARG A 244 23.99 -3.56 -3.50
C ARG A 244 24.22 -5.07 -3.60
N ALA A 245 24.45 -5.76 -2.48
CA ALA A 245 24.59 -7.21 -2.46
C ALA A 245 23.24 -7.92 -2.64
N MET A 246 22.19 -7.43 -1.96
CA MET A 246 20.81 -7.90 -2.15
C MET A 246 20.35 -7.77 -3.60
N GLU A 247 20.53 -6.60 -4.23
CA GLU A 247 20.17 -6.34 -5.64
C GLU A 247 20.97 -7.21 -6.64
N LYS A 248 22.03 -7.89 -6.19
CA LYS A 248 22.79 -8.89 -6.97
C LYS A 248 22.37 -10.33 -6.66
N GLY A 249 21.23 -10.53 -6.00
CA GLY A 249 20.72 -11.83 -5.57
C GLY A 249 21.54 -12.45 -4.43
N ARG A 250 22.27 -11.65 -3.66
CA ARG A 250 23.15 -12.10 -2.56
C ARG A 250 22.87 -11.33 -1.28
N PRO A 251 21.63 -11.37 -0.74
CA PRO A 251 21.30 -10.64 0.48
C PRO A 251 22.17 -11.15 1.64
N PRO A 252 22.98 -10.28 2.28
CA PRO A 252 23.60 -10.61 3.55
C PRO A 252 22.53 -10.76 4.63
N ARG A 253 22.89 -11.33 5.79
CA ARG A 253 22.01 -11.32 6.96
C ARG A 253 21.59 -9.88 7.30
N PHE A 254 20.33 -9.65 7.63
CA PHE A 254 19.80 -8.29 7.80
C PHE A 254 20.43 -7.55 9.00
N GLU A 255 20.91 -8.25 10.03
CA GLU A 255 21.61 -7.64 11.16
C GLU A 255 22.95 -7.00 10.76
N LEU A 256 23.46 -7.30 9.56
CA LEU A 256 24.66 -6.68 8.99
C LEU A 256 24.36 -5.40 8.21
N LEU A 257 23.09 -4.98 8.11
CA LEU A 257 22.73 -3.70 7.52
C LEU A 257 23.46 -2.57 8.25
N GLU A 258 23.94 -1.57 7.50
CA GLU A 258 24.72 -0.48 8.09
C GLU A 258 23.90 0.26 9.16
N GLU A 259 24.50 0.57 10.31
CA GLU A 259 23.81 1.19 11.45
C GLU A 259 23.12 2.51 11.09
N THR A 260 23.64 3.26 10.11
CA THR A 260 22.96 4.46 9.58
C THR A 260 21.63 4.13 8.91
N ASN A 261 21.57 3.04 8.14
CA ASN A 261 20.35 2.57 7.48
C ASN A 261 19.41 1.93 8.51
N GLY A 262 19.93 1.14 9.46
CA GLY A 262 19.14 0.62 10.57
C GLY A 262 18.47 1.73 11.40
N ARG A 263 19.19 2.83 11.67
CA ARG A 263 18.62 4.00 12.33
C ARG A 263 17.53 4.66 11.50
N ALA A 264 17.70 4.75 10.18
CA ALA A 264 16.69 5.29 9.30
C ALA A 264 15.39 4.46 9.35
N LEU A 265 15.49 3.13 9.31
CA LEU A 265 14.32 2.24 9.41
C LEU A 265 13.62 2.36 10.77
N ARG A 266 14.37 2.50 11.87
CA ARG A 266 13.79 2.80 13.20
C ARG A 266 13.06 4.14 13.24
N THR A 267 13.57 5.17 12.56
CA THR A 267 12.88 6.45 12.42
C THR A 267 11.58 6.31 11.63
N LEU A 268 11.58 5.55 10.52
CA LEU A 268 10.35 5.26 9.77
C LEU A 268 9.33 4.53 10.65
N HIS A 269 9.76 3.50 11.39
CA HIS A 269 8.90 2.72 12.28
C HIS A 269 8.28 3.60 13.38
N THR A 270 9.09 4.43 14.03
CA THR A 270 8.61 5.38 15.06
C THR A 270 7.59 6.36 14.49
N ALA A 271 7.81 6.86 13.26
CA ALA A 271 6.88 7.76 12.60
C ALA A 271 5.56 7.07 12.25
N VAL A 272 5.59 5.80 11.84
CA VAL A 272 4.40 4.97 11.63
C VAL A 272 3.64 4.81 12.93
N ASP A 273 4.28 4.38 14.01
CA ASP A 273 3.59 4.10 15.29
C ASP A 273 2.93 5.34 15.87
N ALA A 274 3.56 6.50 15.69
CA ALA A 274 3.03 7.78 16.12
C ALA A 274 1.71 8.16 15.42
N THR A 275 1.40 7.56 14.26
CA THR A 275 0.13 7.81 13.55
C THR A 275 -1.06 7.02 14.11
N TYR A 276 -0.84 5.99 14.94
CA TYR A 276 -1.94 5.17 15.46
C TYR A 276 -2.91 6.01 16.31
N GLU A 277 -2.38 6.85 17.20
CA GLU A 277 -3.17 7.74 18.07
C GLU A 277 -3.85 8.89 17.30
N LEU A 278 -3.47 9.12 16.05
CA LEU A 278 -4.02 10.16 15.18
C LEU A 278 -5.18 9.66 14.31
N ARG A 279 -5.52 8.37 14.41
CA ARG A 279 -6.55 7.74 13.57
C ARG A 279 -7.92 8.35 13.83
N ASP A 280 -8.57 8.73 12.74
CA ASP A 280 -9.96 9.15 12.70
C ASP A 280 -10.73 8.25 11.74
N TRP A 281 -11.33 7.21 12.30
CA TRP A 281 -12.14 6.23 11.58
C TRP A 281 -13.37 6.84 10.90
N ALA A 282 -13.94 7.91 11.49
CA ALA A 282 -15.07 8.62 10.91
C ALA A 282 -14.63 9.39 9.65
N ARG A 283 -13.53 10.14 9.73
CA ARG A 283 -12.93 10.82 8.58
C ARG A 283 -12.51 9.83 7.50
N TYR A 284 -11.86 8.73 7.88
CA TYR A 284 -11.46 7.68 6.96
C TYR A 284 -12.66 7.16 6.17
N THR A 285 -13.75 6.83 6.87
CA THR A 285 -14.99 6.32 6.26
C THR A 285 -15.66 7.37 5.38
N GLN A 286 -15.74 8.63 5.83
CA GLN A 286 -16.30 9.73 5.04
C GLN A 286 -15.55 9.95 3.72
N GLN A 287 -14.21 9.91 3.75
CA GLN A 287 -13.39 10.03 2.54
C GLN A 287 -13.58 8.85 1.60
N MET A 288 -13.66 7.63 2.14
CA MET A 288 -13.97 6.43 1.35
C MET A 288 -15.32 6.57 0.62
N VAL A 289 -16.38 6.97 1.34
CA VAL A 289 -17.70 7.23 0.75
C VAL A 289 -17.65 8.36 -0.28
N HIS A 290 -16.95 9.46 0.00
CA HIS A 290 -16.79 10.58 -0.94
C HIS A 290 -16.23 10.12 -2.29
N PHE A 291 -15.13 9.36 -2.28
CA PHE A 291 -14.52 8.86 -3.50
C PHE A 291 -15.36 7.77 -4.18
N HIS A 292 -16.10 6.96 -3.42
CA HIS A 292 -17.06 6.02 -3.97
C HIS A 292 -18.15 6.72 -4.77
N LEU A 293 -18.83 7.70 -4.17
CA LEU A 293 -19.89 8.48 -4.84
C LEU A 293 -19.37 9.21 -6.08
N LYS A 294 -18.16 9.78 -6.01
CA LYS A 294 -17.53 10.40 -7.18
C LYS A 294 -17.33 9.40 -8.33
N ASN A 295 -16.84 8.20 -8.03
CA ASN A 295 -16.65 7.15 -9.04
C ASN A 295 -17.97 6.57 -9.55
N ALA A 296 -18.95 6.38 -8.67
CA ALA A 296 -20.31 5.96 -9.00
C ALA A 296 -20.93 6.89 -10.05
N HIS A 297 -20.96 8.20 -9.77
CA HIS A 297 -21.53 9.20 -10.67
C HIS A 297 -20.71 9.42 -11.95
N SER A 298 -19.38 9.29 -11.88
CA SER A 298 -18.52 9.58 -13.02
C SER A 298 -18.53 8.48 -14.09
N TRP A 299 -18.66 7.21 -13.71
CA TRP A 299 -18.60 6.09 -14.65
C TRP A 299 -19.22 4.79 -14.10
N GLY A 300 -19.22 4.60 -12.78
CA GLY A 300 -19.63 3.36 -12.14
C GLY A 300 -21.09 2.99 -12.41
N ASN A 301 -22.00 3.96 -12.32
CA ASN A 301 -23.43 3.74 -12.54
C ASN A 301 -23.71 3.31 -13.99
N GLU A 302 -23.10 3.99 -14.96
CA GLU A 302 -23.24 3.63 -16.38
C GLU A 302 -22.67 2.24 -16.67
N ARG A 303 -21.49 1.91 -16.13
CA ARG A 303 -20.85 0.61 -16.35
C ARG A 303 -21.63 -0.55 -15.74
N THR A 304 -22.21 -0.35 -14.56
CA THR A 304 -22.88 -1.43 -13.81
C THR A 304 -24.37 -1.52 -14.09
N GLY A 305 -24.98 -0.46 -14.62
CA GLY A 305 -26.42 -0.36 -14.83
C GLY A 305 -27.23 -0.13 -13.54
N ASP A 306 -26.57 0.12 -12.41
CA ASP A 306 -27.20 0.31 -11.09
C ASP A 306 -26.81 1.67 -10.49
N ASP A 307 -27.60 2.13 -9.52
CA ASP A 307 -27.20 3.26 -8.67
C ASP A 307 -26.25 2.79 -7.56
N LEU A 308 -24.95 2.93 -7.79
CA LEU A 308 -23.94 2.50 -6.80
C LEU A 308 -23.97 3.38 -5.54
N ALA A 309 -24.56 4.57 -5.56
CA ALA A 309 -24.73 5.37 -4.35
C ALA A 309 -25.59 4.65 -3.29
N ALA A 310 -26.50 3.76 -3.71
CA ALA A 310 -27.33 2.96 -2.80
C ALA A 310 -26.52 1.90 -2.00
N GLN A 311 -25.28 1.61 -2.42
CA GLN A 311 -24.37 0.69 -1.73
C GLN A 311 -23.82 1.29 -0.43
N VAL A 312 -23.84 2.62 -0.29
CA VAL A 312 -23.36 3.30 0.90
C VAL A 312 -24.30 3.03 2.08
N ASP A 313 -23.74 2.54 3.17
CA ASP A 313 -24.42 2.41 4.44
C ASP A 313 -24.18 3.65 5.31
N PRO A 314 -25.20 4.52 5.51
CA PRO A 314 -25.02 5.75 6.29
C PRO A 314 -24.83 5.51 7.78
N GLY A 315 -25.19 4.32 8.29
CA GLY A 315 -25.02 3.93 9.69
C GLY A 315 -23.68 3.26 9.99
N PHE A 316 -22.91 2.89 8.95
CA PHE A 316 -21.67 2.17 9.11
C PHE A 316 -20.47 3.11 9.20
N VAL A 317 -19.63 2.90 10.21
CA VAL A 317 -18.31 3.51 10.34
C VAL A 317 -17.30 2.39 10.47
N LEU A 318 -16.31 2.34 9.57
CA LEU A 318 -15.24 1.37 9.65
C LEU A 318 -14.43 1.61 10.93
N GLY A 319 -14.11 0.58 11.70
CA GLY A 319 -13.30 0.74 12.91
C GLY A 319 -12.89 -0.59 13.54
N GLU A 320 -11.95 -0.53 14.49
CA GLU A 320 -11.41 -1.71 15.18
C GLU A 320 -12.49 -2.50 15.95
N GLU A 321 -13.47 -1.78 16.51
CA GLU A 321 -14.59 -2.32 17.29
C GLU A 321 -15.70 -2.96 16.44
N VAL A 322 -15.65 -2.82 15.11
CA VAL A 322 -16.64 -3.45 14.22
C VAL A 322 -16.42 -4.97 14.24
N ALA A 323 -17.35 -5.67 14.87
CA ALA A 323 -17.35 -7.13 14.92
C ALA A 323 -17.54 -7.72 13.51
N THR A 324 -16.69 -8.66 13.14
CA THR A 324 -16.91 -9.48 11.94
C THR A 324 -18.11 -10.39 12.21
N PRO A 325 -19.12 -10.45 11.32
CA PRO A 325 -20.15 -11.47 11.42
C PRO A 325 -19.49 -12.86 11.41
N ALA A 326 -19.93 -13.74 12.31
CA ALA A 326 -19.46 -15.12 12.42
C ALA A 326 -19.66 -15.93 11.11
#